data_AF-K2NY39-F1
#
_entry.id   AF-K2NY39-F1
#
_cell.length_a   1.000
_cell.length_b   1.000
_cell.length_c   1.000
_cell.angle_alpha   90.00
_cell.angle_beta   90.00
_cell.angle_gamma   90.00
#
_symmetry.space_group_name_H-M   'P 1'
#
loop_
_entity.id
_entity.type
_entity.pdbx_description
1 polymer ?
#
loop_
_entity_poly.entity_id
_entity_poly.type
_entity_poly.pdbx_seq_one_letter_code
_entity_poly.pdbx_strand_id
1 'polypeptide(L)' 'MKKTKLEEKRSEAKLTIVQLVLKLKELLNCSNLTNLGKVIFDYEQGKNVKFSDELWGAISKILNCSVADIKE' A
#
# COMPACT_ATOMS: atom_id res chain seq x y z
N MET A 1 2.60 -16.76 9.91
CA MET A 1 2.89 -16.26 8.55
C MET A 1 3.92 -15.14 8.67
N LYS A 2 4.86 -15.02 7.73
CA LYS A 2 5.79 -13.87 7.71
C LYS A 2 5.05 -12.64 7.20
N LYS A 3 5.31 -11.47 7.79
CA LYS A 3 4.76 -10.19 7.32
C LYS A 3 5.39 -9.83 5.98
N THR A 4 4.64 -9.18 5.09
CA THR A 4 5.21 -8.64 3.85
C THR A 4 5.94 -7.33 4.13
N LYS A 5 6.84 -6.93 3.23
CA LYS A 5 7.55 -5.66 3.34
C LYS A 5 6.64 -4.43 3.36
N LEU A 6 5.54 -4.49 2.61
CA LEU A 6 4.50 -3.46 2.65
C LEU A 6 3.88 -3.32 4.05
N GLU A 7 3.56 -4.44 4.72
CA GLU A 7 2.99 -4.41 6.08
C GLU A 7 4.00 -3.85 7.09
N GLU A 8 5.27 -4.25 6.98
CA GLU A 8 6.37 -3.75 7.82
C GLU A 8 6.48 -2.23 7.71
N LYS A 9 6.64 -1.70 6.50
CA LYS A 9 6.79 -0.26 6.25
C LYS A 9 5.56 0.55 6.63
N ARG A 10 4.35 0.03 6.36
CA ARG A 10 3.10 0.67 6.80
C ARG A 10 3.01 0.75 8.33
N SER A 11 3.44 -0.31 9.02
CA SER A 11 3.44 -0.37 10.48
C SER A 11 4.48 0.58 11.09
N GLU A 12 5.68 0.67 10.51
CA GLU A 12 6.72 1.66 10.87
C GLU A 12 6.19 3.10 10.73
N ALA A 13 5.45 3.37 9.65
CA ALA A 13 4.78 4.65 9.42
C ALA A 13 3.56 4.89 10.32
N LYS A 14 3.19 3.93 11.19
CA LYS A 14 2.01 3.96 12.07
C LYS A 14 0.69 4.24 11.34
N LEU A 15 0.58 3.75 10.10
CA LEU A 15 -0.63 3.90 9.30
C LEU A 15 -1.49 2.64 9.39
N THR A 16 -2.80 2.80 9.56
CA THR A 16 -3.77 1.76 9.24
C THR A 16 -3.93 1.63 7.73
N ILE A 17 -4.48 0.51 7.25
CA ILE A 17 -4.81 0.34 5.82
C ILE A 17 -5.76 1.46 5.35
N VAL A 18 -6.73 1.84 6.17
CA VAL A 18 -7.68 2.93 5.85
C VAL A 18 -6.93 4.26 5.67
N GLN A 19 -6.00 4.60 6.55
CA GLN A 19 -5.22 5.84 6.43
C GLN A 19 -4.31 5.82 5.20
N LEU A 20 -3.72 4.68 4.85
CA LEU A 20 -2.94 4.53 3.62
C LEU A 20 -3.82 4.76 2.39
N VAL A 21 -5.03 4.18 2.36
CA VAL A 21 -6.00 4.37 1.27
C VAL A 21 -6.45 5.82 1.14
N LEU A 22 -6.71 6.52 2.25
CA LEU A 22 -7.08 7.94 2.22
C LEU A 22 -5.96 8.81 1.63
N LYS A 23 -4.71 8.58 2.05
CA LYS A 23 -3.54 9.28 1.48
C LYS A 23 -3.33 8.98 -0.01
N LEU A 24 -3.57 7.74 -0.43
CA LEU A 24 -3.53 7.35 -1.84
C LEU A 24 -4.62 8.07 -2.65
N LYS A 25 -5.81 8.25 -2.06
CA LYS A 25 -6.91 9.00 -2.67
C LYS A 25 -6.53 10.44 -2.98
N GLU A 26 -5.92 11.11 -1.99
CA GLU A 26 -5.43 12.47 -2.10
C GLU A 26 -4.31 12.59 -3.15
N LEU A 27 -3.35 11.66 -3.11
CA LEU A 27 -2.18 11.69 -4.01
C LEU A 27 -2.54 11.38 -5.46
N LEU A 28 -3.46 10.44 -5.70
CA LEU A 28 -3.87 10.02 -7.06
C LEU A 28 -5.08 10.79 -7.58
N ASN A 29 -5.65 11.70 -6.78
CA ASN A 29 -6.86 12.46 -7.11
C ASN A 29 -8.01 11.56 -7.63
N CYS A 30 -8.18 10.38 -7.04
CA CYS A 30 -9.17 9.40 -7.49
C CYS A 30 -10.41 9.40 -6.59
N SER A 31 -11.61 9.33 -7.18
CA SER A 31 -12.87 9.45 -6.43
C SER A 31 -13.27 8.15 -5.72
N ASN A 32 -12.88 6.99 -6.27
CA ASN A 32 -13.24 5.67 -5.77
C ASN A 32 -12.02 4.77 -5.51
N LEU A 33 -11.84 4.37 -4.26
CA LEU A 33 -10.84 3.38 -3.82
C LEU A 33 -11.47 2.25 -3.01
N THR A 34 -12.76 1.98 -3.22
CA THR A 34 -13.57 1.02 -2.43
C THR A 34 -12.99 -0.40 -2.43
N ASN A 35 -12.13 -0.74 -3.39
CA ASN A 35 -11.44 -2.02 -3.46
C ASN A 35 -9.96 -1.96 -3.06
N LEU A 36 -9.38 -0.76 -2.92
CA LEU A 36 -7.93 -0.61 -2.69
C LEU A 36 -7.52 -1.12 -1.30
N GLY A 37 -8.34 -0.84 -0.28
CA GLY A 37 -8.10 -1.36 1.07
C GLY A 37 -8.09 -2.90 1.12
N LYS A 38 -8.97 -3.55 0.35
CA LYS A 38 -8.99 -5.01 0.22
C LYS A 38 -7.74 -5.53 -0.51
N VAL A 39 -7.32 -4.89 -1.61
CA VAL A 39 -6.13 -5.30 -2.36
C VAL A 39 -4.87 -5.17 -1.49
N ILE A 40 -4.72 -4.06 -0.76
CA ILE A 40 -3.60 -3.86 0.18
C ILE A 40 -3.63 -4.93 1.27
N PHE A 41 -4.79 -5.16 1.90
CA PHE A 41 -4.94 -6.20 2.91
C PHE A 41 -4.59 -7.60 2.35
N ASP A 42 -5.15 -7.98 1.21
CA ASP A 42 -4.90 -9.26 0.56
C ASP A 42 -3.40 -9.44 0.26
N TYR A 43 -2.72 -8.38 -0.19
CA TYR A 43 -1.26 -8.40 -0.40
C TYR A 43 -0.50 -8.59 0.92
N GLU A 44 -0.85 -7.86 1.98
CA GLU A 44 -0.24 -8.00 3.30
C GLU A 44 -0.46 -9.38 3.93
N GLN A 45 -1.55 -10.06 3.55
CA GLN A 45 -1.79 -11.47 3.91
C GLN A 45 -1.03 -12.48 3.02
N GLY A 46 -0.20 -12.01 2.07
CA GLY A 46 0.58 -12.85 1.16
C GLY A 46 -0.23 -13.47 0.02
N LYS A 47 -1.42 -12.95 -0.29
CA LYS A 47 -2.20 -13.42 -1.45
C LYS A 47 -1.59 -12.86 -2.74
N ASN A 48 -1.81 -13.58 -3.84
CA ASN A 48 -1.34 -13.18 -5.16
C ASN A 48 -2.22 -12.07 -5.76
N VAL A 49 -1.95 -10.83 -5.39
CA VAL A 49 -2.56 -9.61 -5.93
C VAL A 49 -1.49 -8.75 -6.59
N LYS A 50 -1.84 -8.09 -7.69
CA LYS A 50 -0.94 -7.23 -8.46
C LYS A 50 -1.33 -5.77 -8.26
N PHE A 51 -0.35 -4.91 -7.98
CA PHE A 51 -0.48 -3.47 -8.07
C PHE A 51 0.10 -2.96 -9.39
N SER A 52 -0.46 -1.87 -9.93
CA SER A 52 0.16 -1.13 -11.03
C SER A 52 1.44 -0.41 -10.54
N ASP A 53 2.35 -0.10 -11.46
CA ASP A 53 3.57 0.63 -11.10
C ASP A 53 3.27 2.06 -10.59
N GLU A 54 2.22 2.69 -11.10
CA GLU A 54 1.71 3.97 -10.57
C GLU A 54 1.33 3.85 -9.08
N LEU A 55 0.61 2.78 -8.73
CA LEU A 55 0.17 2.55 -7.37
C LEU A 55 1.35 2.21 -6.45
N TRP A 56 2.31 1.42 -6.93
CA TRP A 56 3.56 1.20 -6.22
C TRP A 56 4.31 2.50 -5.94
N GLY A 57 4.45 3.37 -6.95
CA GLY A 57 5.10 4.68 -6.79
C GLY A 57 4.35 5.61 -5.84
N ALA A 58 3.02 5.53 -5.80
CA ALA A 58 2.20 6.30 -4.86
C ALA A 58 2.37 5.81 -3.41
N ILE A 59 2.36 4.48 -3.20
CA ILE A 59 2.58 3.88 -1.88
C ILE A 59 3.97 4.21 -1.36
N SER A 60 5.01 4.09 -2.21
CA SER A 60 6.40 4.36 -1.79
C SER A 60 6.60 5.82 -1.37
N LYS A 61 5.95 6.77 -2.07
CA LYS A 61 5.92 8.19 -1.68
C LYS A 61 5.27 8.41 -0.31
N ILE A 62 4.14 7.75 -0.03
CA ILE A 62 3.43 7.88 1.25
C ILE A 62 4.24 7.28 2.40
N LEU A 63 4.90 6.15 2.16
CA LEU A 63 5.71 5.46 3.16
C LEU A 63 7.15 5.99 3.26
N ASN A 64 7.50 6.99 2.45
CA ASN A 64 8.84 7.59 2.37
C ASN A 64 9.94 6.53 2.19
N CYS A 65 9.74 5.62 1.23
CA CYS A 65 10.66 4.54 0.87
C CYS A 65 10.77 4.38 -0.65
N SER A 66 11.64 3.48 -1.10
CA SER A 66 11.68 3.07 -2.50
C SER A 66 10.62 2.00 -2.79
N VAL A 67 10.25 1.83 -4.06
CA VAL A 67 9.34 0.74 -4.48
C VAL A 67 9.96 -0.63 -4.21
N ALA A 68 11.28 -0.76 -4.37
CA ALA A 68 12.00 -2.00 -4.11
C ALA A 68 11.85 -2.44 -2.64
N ASP A 69 11.81 -1.49 -1.69
CA ASP A 69 11.68 -1.78 -0.26
C ASP A 69 10.34 -2.41 0.13
N ILE A 70 9.31 -2.35 -0.74
CA ILE A 70 7.94 -2.79 -0.43
C ILE A 70 7.37 -3.82 -1.41
N LYS A 71 8.01 -4.03 -2.56
CA LYS A 71 7.57 -4.92 -3.65
C LYS A 71 8.10 -6.37 -3.51
N GLU A 72 8.68 -6.72 -2.36
CA GLU A 72 9.23 -8.03 -2.00
C GLU A 72 8.36 -8.85 -1.04
#